data_AF-A0A371FAE2-F1
#
_entry.id   AF-A0A371FAE2-F1
#
_cell.length_a   1.000
_cell.length_b   1.000
_cell.length_c   1.000
_cell.angle_alpha   90.00
_cell.angle_beta   90.00
_cell.angle_gamma   90.00
#
_symmetry.space_group_name_H-M   'P 1'
#
loop_
_entity.id
_entity.type
_entity.pdbx_description
1 polymer ?
#
loop_
_entity_poly.entity_id
_entity_poly.type
_entity_poly.pdbx_seq_one_letter_code
_entity_poly.pdbx_strand_id
1 'polypeptide(L)' 'MYPPDAYKTTFMTNRSTNYYQVMPFGLKNARATYQRLINEVFACNLEVYVDDMVVKSAGPDEHMKDL' A
#
# COMPACT_ATOMS: atom_id res chain seq x y z
N MET A 1 2.03 2.44 -9.94
CA MET A 1 2.70 1.41 -10.78
C MET A 1 3.53 2.15 -11.81
N TYR A 2 4.80 1.79 -12.02
CA TYR A 2 5.56 2.36 -13.14
C TYR A 2 4.97 1.79 -14.45
N PRO A 3 4.45 2.62 -15.39
CA PRO A 3 3.70 2.11 -16.54
C PRO A 3 4.45 1.05 -17.37
N PRO A 4 5.77 1.18 -17.60
CA PRO A 4 6.56 0.14 -18.27
C PRO A 4 6.66 -1.19 -17.53
N ASP A 5 6.40 -1.24 -16.21
CA ASP A 5 6.42 -2.50 -15.44
C ASP A 5 5.05 -3.17 -15.34
N ALA A 6 3.98 -2.52 -15.83
CA ALA A 6 2.62 -3.04 -15.68
C ALA A 6 2.45 -4.45 -16.27
N TYR A 7 3.05 -4.71 -17.43
CA TYR A 7 3.01 -6.02 -18.09
C TYR A 7 3.64 -7.16 -17.27
N LYS A 8 4.52 -6.86 -16.31
CA LYS A 8 5.13 -7.88 -15.42
C LYS A 8 4.14 -8.44 -14.41
N THR A 9 2.98 -7.80 -14.25
CA THR A 9 1.89 -8.26 -13.37
C THR A 9 0.78 -8.96 -14.14
N THR A 10 1.12 -9.54 -15.30
CA THR A 10 0.17 -10.24 -16.14
C THR A 10 -0.36 -11.50 -15.47
N PHE A 11 -1.66 -11.74 -15.57
CA PHE A 11 -2.35 -12.95 -15.13
C PHE A 11 -3.32 -13.45 -16.19
N MET A 12 -3.58 -14.75 -16.18
CA MET A 12 -4.50 -15.40 -17.11
C MET A 12 -5.85 -15.62 -16.43
N THR A 13 -6.92 -15.30 -17.14
CA THR A 13 -8.28 -15.73 -16.82
C THR A 13 -8.73 -16.75 -17.86
N ASN A 14 -9.84 -17.46 -17.62
CA ASN A 14 -10.38 -18.43 -18.59
C ASN A 14 -10.75 -17.82 -19.95
N ARG A 15 -10.80 -16.49 -20.06
CA ARG A 15 -11.22 -15.76 -21.26
C ARG A 15 -10.13 -14.87 -21.87
N SER A 16 -9.21 -14.36 -21.06
CA SER A 16 -8.20 -13.42 -21.53
C SER A 16 -6.99 -13.31 -20.60
N THR A 17 -5.90 -12.80 -21.16
CA THR A 17 -4.71 -12.37 -20.43
C THR A 17 -4.83 -10.89 -20.10
N ASN A 18 -4.71 -10.54 -18.83
CA ASN A 18 -4.83 -9.16 -18.32
C ASN A 18 -3.61 -8.80 -17.47
N TYR A 19 -3.42 -7.52 -17.18
CA TYR A 19 -2.39 -7.02 -16.26
C TYR A 19 -2.99 -5.94 -15.35
N TYR A 20 -2.35 -5.69 -14.21
CA TYR A 20 -2.81 -4.65 -13.30
C TYR A 20 -2.31 -3.26 -13.71
N GLN A 21 -3.20 -2.25 -13.66
CA GLN A 21 -2.84 -0.85 -13.90
C GLN A 21 -2.35 -0.15 -12.62
N VAL A 22 -2.88 -0.58 -11.48
CA VAL A 22 -2.45 -0.18 -10.14
C VAL A 22 -1.65 -1.31 -9.50
N MET A 23 -0.94 -1.02 -8.41
CA MET A 23 -0.13 -2.04 -7.73
C MET A 23 -1.05 -3.11 -7.10
N PRO A 24 -1.01 -4.38 -7.53
CA PRO A 24 -1.83 -5.43 -6.95
C PRO A 24 -1.30 -5.89 -5.60
N PHE A 25 -2.19 -6.50 -4.83
CA PHE A 25 -1.85 -7.25 -3.64
C PHE A 25 -0.97 -8.46 -3.98
N GLY A 26 -0.12 -8.87 -3.03
CA GLY A 26 0.76 -10.03 -3.19
C GLY A 26 2.09 -9.77 -3.91
N LEU A 27 2.36 -8.54 -4.40
CA LEU A 27 3.73 -8.20 -4.82
C LEU A 27 4.65 -8.09 -3.60
N LYS A 28 5.85 -8.66 -3.71
CA LYS A 28 6.86 -8.68 -2.64
C LYS A 28 7.13 -7.28 -2.05
N ASN A 29 7.13 -6.25 -2.90
CA ASN A 29 7.44 -4.88 -2.51
C ASN A 29 6.20 -3.98 -2.37
N ALA A 30 4.99 -4.54 -2.44
CA ALA A 30 3.77 -3.74 -2.34
C ALA A 30 3.71 -2.98 -1.01
N ARG A 31 3.92 -3.68 0.11
CA ARG A 31 3.93 -3.07 1.45
C ARG A 31 4.94 -1.94 1.57
N ALA A 32 6.18 -2.16 1.13
CA ALA A 32 7.22 -1.13 1.21
C ALA A 32 6.86 0.12 0.39
N THR A 33 6.21 -0.06 -0.76
CA THR A 33 5.79 1.07 -1.60
C THR A 33 4.64 1.84 -0.95
N TYR A 34 3.63 1.14 -0.41
CA TYR A 34 2.54 1.77 0.33
C TYR A 34 3.04 2.49 1.60
N GLN A 35 3.95 1.88 2.36
CA GLN A 35 4.52 2.51 3.55
C GLN A 35 5.29 3.80 3.20
N ARG A 36 6.06 3.82 2.10
CA ARG A 36 6.76 5.04 1.65
C ARG A 36 5.76 6.15 1.29
N LEU A 37 4.68 5.82 0.60
CA LEU A 37 3.63 6.78 0.27
C LEU A 37 2.99 7.37 1.52
N ILE A 38 2.68 6.53 2.51
CA ILE A 38 2.06 6.98 3.77
C ILE A 38 3.03 7.86 4.56
N ASN A 39 4.30 7.47 4.63
CA ASN A 39 5.33 8.29 5.27
C ASN A 39 5.49 9.66 4.59
N GLU A 40 5.41 9.72 3.25
CA GLU A 40 5.48 10.99 2.50
C GLU A 40 4.25 11.88 2.71
N VAL A 41 3.05 11.29 2.74
CA VAL A 41 1.80 12.06 2.83
C VAL A 41 1.49 12.51 4.25
N PHE A 42 1.70 11.63 5.23
CA PHE A 42 1.23 11.87 6.59
C PHE A 42 2.33 12.25 7.58
N ALA A 43 3.62 12.09 7.27
CA ALA A 43 4.77 12.43 8.13
C ALA A 43 4.71 11.91 9.59
N CYS A 44 3.72 11.07 9.90
CA CYS A 44 3.37 10.59 11.22
C CYS A 44 3.60 9.07 11.31
N ASN A 45 3.65 8.56 12.53
CA ASN A 45 3.93 7.17 12.90
C ASN A 45 2.80 6.18 12.50
N LEU A 46 2.32 6.27 11.27
CA LEU A 46 1.33 5.41 10.67
C LEU A 46 2.04 4.22 10.03
N GLU A 47 1.93 3.05 10.66
CA GLU A 47 2.31 1.80 10.01
C GLU A 47 1.10 1.25 9.28
N VAL A 48 1.25 1.05 7.97
CA VAL A 48 0.17 0.53 7.14
C VAL A 48 0.44 -0.93 6.80
N TYR A 49 -0.42 -1.78 7.32
CA TYR A 49 -0.60 -3.13 6.82
C TYR A 49 -1.46 -3.08 5.56
N VAL A 50 -1.33 -4.13 4.75
CA VAL A 50 -1.96 -4.20 3.42
C VAL A 50 -3.47 -3.97 3.48
N ASP A 51 -4.11 -4.31 4.60
CA ASP A 51 -5.55 -4.15 4.83
C ASP A 51 -5.90 -3.32 6.09
N ASP A 52 -4.94 -3.08 7.00
CA ASP A 52 -5.17 -2.37 8.27
C ASP A 52 -4.20 -1.19 8.44
N MET A 53 -4.70 0.00 8.75
CA MET A 53 -3.86 1.13 9.16
C MET A 53 -3.72 1.14 10.68
N VAL A 54 -2.48 1.11 11.19
CA VAL A 54 -2.19 1.19 12.61
C VAL A 54 -1.57 2.55 12.91
N VAL A 55 -2.29 3.35 13.70
CA VAL A 55 -1.79 4.62 14.22
C VAL A 55 -1.02 4.35 15.52
N LYS A 56 0.24 4.77 15.61
CA LYS A 56 1.02 4.71 16.85
C LYS A 56 1.15 6.09 17.47
N SER A 57 0.76 6.22 18.74
CA SER A 57 0.81 7.47 19.50
C SER A 57 1.40 7.21 20.90
N ALA A 58 2.01 8.23 21.52
CA ALA A 58 2.70 8.04 22.81
C ALA A 58 1.73 7.94 24.00
N GLY A 59 0.49 8.41 23.86
CA GLY A 59 -0.56 8.31 24.87
C GLY A 59 -1.98 8.37 24.29
N PRO A 60 -3.01 8.02 25.07
CA PRO A 60 -4.39 7.93 24.60
C PRO A 60 -4.98 9.29 24.16
N ASP A 61 -4.61 10.40 24.80
CA ASP A 61 -5.09 11.74 24.43
C ASP A 61 -4.46 12.24 23.12
N GLU A 62 -3.22 11.82 22.82
CA GLU A 62 -2.57 12.08 21.53
C GLU A 62 -3.13 11.15 20.45
N HIS A 63 -3.41 9.90 20.80
CA HIS A 63 -4.03 8.94 19.90
C HIS A 63 -5.39 9.40 19.37
N MET A 64 -6.21 10.03 20.23
CA MET A 64 -7.47 10.63 19.82
C MET A 64 -7.33 11.83 18.86
N LYS A 65 -6.15 12.46 18.80
CA LYS A 65 -5.85 13.54 17.85
C LYS A 65 -5.23 13.02 16.55
N ASP A 66 -4.57 11.87 16.60
CA ASP A 66 -3.94 11.21 15.45
C ASP A 66 -4.90 10.30 14.66
N LEU A 67 -6.07 9.99 15.24
CA LEU A 67 -7.22 9.29 14.63
C LEU A 67 -8.13 10.24 13.84
#